data_AF-A0A5N8YUE2-F1
#
_entry.id   AF-A0A5N8YUE2-F1
#
_cell.length_a   1.000
_cell.length_b   1.000
_cell.length_c   1.000
_cell.angle_alpha   90.00
_cell.angle_beta   90.00
_cell.angle_gamma   90.00
#
_symmetry.space_group_name_H-M   'P 1'
#
loop_
_entity.id
_entity.type
_entity.pdbx_description
1 polymer ?
#
loop_
_entity_poly.entity_id
_entity_poly.type
_entity_poly.pdbx_seq_one_letter_code
_entity_poly.pdbx_strand_id
1 'polypeptide(L)'
;MVRTDEKEFIYLDPRFEWELLSDGLLSVYYYGPTQKRAETILQSAQDAVVKMSRVLAVSDVSPISIIAYNNYRHMAVALPPRAQAVREGLVTQGQAFTEIRVVLVLAFDPEVSGITSHEITHVLIDDSAGRGYGVLPIWLNEGLAEFGNISPSESYDNALLYGIYTRRVKPLWHLQSFSGGTDDVVIGYGQSRSVVSYLINVYGEHKMAQLMEDLGKTLSVDAALTETYGFDQRGLDSEWRDWIGLRPINIEELEKSLISTPDAGMVAEQKDSIDDSQDSAVTDYTETPQDGKEGKMSPGCNRSVSSTGPTAVDVSFLALITSTIAMLGLRRFKSLR
;
A
#
# COMPACT_ATOMS: atom_id res chain seq x y z
N MET A 1 -1.34 33.98 25.30
CA MET A 1 -1.51 33.01 24.21
C MET A 1 -2.79 32.25 24.51
N VAL A 2 -3.85 32.43 23.72
CA VAL A 2 -5.10 31.69 23.91
C VAL A 2 -4.97 30.39 23.13
N ARG A 3 -5.10 29.26 23.81
CA ARG A 3 -5.09 27.93 23.21
C ARG A 3 -6.47 27.34 23.45
N THR A 4 -7.14 26.90 22.39
CA THR A 4 -8.43 26.22 22.47
C THR A 4 -8.21 24.73 22.65
N ASP A 5 -9.23 24.03 23.16
CA ASP A 5 -9.23 22.58 23.22
C ASP A 5 -9.22 21.98 21.81
N GLU A 6 -8.51 20.87 21.68
CA GLU A 6 -8.46 20.09 20.45
C GLU A 6 -9.82 19.43 20.18
N LYS A 7 -10.25 19.41 18.92
CA LYS A 7 -11.51 18.80 18.50
C LYS A 7 -11.25 17.86 17.35
N GLU A 8 -11.71 16.63 17.50
CA GLU A 8 -11.80 15.67 16.42
C GLU A 8 -13.18 15.75 15.76
N PHE A 9 -13.19 15.66 14.44
CA PHE A 9 -14.42 15.55 13.66
C PHE A 9 -14.15 14.73 12.40
N ILE A 10 -15.19 14.08 11.89
CA ILE A 10 -15.12 13.29 10.68
C ILE A 10 -15.34 14.22 9.49
N TYR A 11 -14.34 14.30 8.61
CA TYR A 11 -14.44 15.03 7.36
C TYR A 11 -14.72 14.05 6.22
N LEU A 12 -15.98 14.00 5.79
CA LEU A 12 -16.41 13.18 4.66
C LEU A 12 -16.36 13.99 3.36
N ASP A 13 -16.20 13.28 2.25
CA ASP A 13 -16.24 13.85 0.92
C ASP A 13 -17.60 14.51 0.63
N PRO A 14 -17.66 15.84 0.42
CA PRO A 14 -18.92 16.57 0.30
C PRO A 14 -19.66 16.32 -1.01
N ARG A 15 -19.11 15.53 -1.94
CA ARG A 15 -19.76 15.18 -3.21
C ARG A 15 -20.91 14.17 -3.03
N PHE A 16 -21.01 13.54 -1.85
CA PHE A 16 -21.97 12.48 -1.59
C PHE A 16 -22.73 12.72 -0.28
N GLU A 17 -24.00 12.31 -0.27
CA GLU A 17 -24.81 12.21 0.94
C GLU A 17 -24.56 10.85 1.59
N TRP A 18 -23.79 10.84 2.67
CA TRP A 18 -23.33 9.62 3.32
C TRP A 18 -24.34 9.08 4.34
N GLU A 19 -24.59 7.78 4.25
CA GLU A 19 -25.23 6.99 5.29
C GLU A 19 -24.18 6.20 6.08
N LEU A 20 -24.53 5.84 7.32
CA LEU A 20 -23.65 5.13 8.23
C LEU A 20 -24.30 3.84 8.70
N LEU A 21 -23.60 2.73 8.45
CA LEU A 21 -23.86 1.44 9.11
C LEU A 21 -22.77 1.23 10.16
N SER A 22 -23.09 0.78 11.36
CA SER A 22 -22.08 0.53 12.39
C SER A 22 -22.43 -0.66 13.26
N ASP A 23 -21.41 -1.42 13.65
CA ASP A 23 -21.52 -2.50 14.62
C ASP A 23 -20.20 -2.60 15.42
N GLY A 24 -20.30 -2.35 16.72
CA GLY A 24 -19.15 -2.30 17.64
C GLY A 24 -18.10 -1.29 17.20
N LEU A 25 -16.92 -1.81 16.84
CA LEU A 25 -15.72 -1.03 16.48
C LEU A 25 -15.69 -0.64 15.00
N LEU A 26 -16.63 -1.14 14.19
CA LEU A 26 -16.59 -0.99 12.74
C LEU A 26 -17.72 -0.08 12.27
N SER A 27 -17.36 0.91 11.46
CA SER A 27 -18.28 1.86 10.83
C SER A 27 -18.09 1.84 9.32
N VAL A 28 -19.17 1.68 8.55
CA VAL A 28 -19.17 1.75 7.08
C VAL A 28 -19.96 2.97 6.64
N TYR A 29 -19.26 3.91 6.02
CA TYR A 29 -19.85 5.05 5.32
C TYR A 29 -20.12 4.65 3.87
N TYR A 30 -21.37 4.74 3.45
CA TYR A 30 -21.83 4.42 2.09
C TYR A 30 -22.80 5.49 1.58
N TYR A 31 -23.18 5.45 0.29
CA TYR A 31 -24.16 6.40 -0.25
C TYR A 31 -24.98 5.78 -1.38
N GLY A 32 -26.15 6.39 -1.62
CA GLY A 32 -27.13 5.88 -2.56
C GLY A 32 -27.72 4.53 -2.12
N PRO A 33 -28.41 3.80 -3.01
CA PRO A 33 -29.11 2.57 -2.66
C PRO A 33 -28.15 1.36 -2.56
N THR A 34 -27.15 1.46 -1.68
CA THR A 34 -26.01 0.50 -1.57
C THR A 34 -25.93 -0.19 -0.21
N GLN A 35 -26.93 -0.05 0.65
CA GLN A 35 -26.95 -0.62 2.00
C GLN A 35 -26.59 -2.12 2.06
N LYS A 36 -27.17 -2.97 1.20
CA LYS A 36 -26.81 -4.42 1.15
C LYS A 36 -25.32 -4.65 0.90
N ARG A 37 -24.69 -3.78 0.13
CA ARG A 37 -23.26 -3.86 -0.14
C ARG A 37 -22.46 -3.40 1.07
N ALA A 38 -22.90 -2.34 1.75
CA ALA A 38 -22.33 -1.90 3.03
C ALA A 38 -22.41 -3.00 4.11
N GLU A 39 -23.51 -3.76 4.16
CA GLU A 39 -23.66 -4.92 5.05
C GLU A 39 -22.63 -6.02 4.74
N THR A 40 -22.38 -6.31 3.44
CA THR A 40 -21.33 -7.27 3.02
C THR A 40 -19.93 -6.79 3.43
N ILE A 41 -19.65 -5.50 3.26
CA ILE A 41 -18.38 -4.88 3.67
C ILE A 41 -18.22 -5.00 5.19
N LEU A 42 -19.24 -4.61 5.96
CA LEU A 42 -19.21 -4.69 7.43
C LEU A 42 -18.95 -6.12 7.91
N GLN A 43 -19.68 -7.11 7.37
CA GLN A 43 -19.47 -8.51 7.74
C GLN A 43 -18.05 -8.99 7.39
N SER A 44 -17.55 -8.62 6.21
CA SER A 44 -16.20 -9.02 5.78
C SER A 44 -15.10 -8.41 6.68
N ALA A 45 -15.30 -7.18 7.14
CA ALA A 45 -14.44 -6.54 8.11
C ALA A 45 -14.49 -7.22 9.49
N GLN A 46 -15.68 -7.61 9.95
CA GLN A 46 -15.85 -8.35 11.21
C GLN A 46 -15.11 -9.70 11.16
N ASP A 47 -15.28 -10.46 10.07
CA ASP A 47 -14.63 -11.75 9.90
C ASP A 47 -13.09 -11.61 9.88
N ALA A 48 -12.58 -10.56 9.21
CA ALA A 48 -11.16 -10.23 9.20
C ALA A 48 -10.64 -9.89 10.61
N VAL A 49 -11.36 -9.05 11.36
CA VAL A 49 -11.02 -8.73 12.76
C VAL A 49 -10.97 -9.99 13.60
N VAL A 50 -11.97 -10.86 13.55
CA VAL A 50 -12.00 -12.11 14.33
C VAL A 50 -10.83 -13.02 13.97
N LYS A 51 -10.56 -13.22 12.68
CA LYS A 51 -9.49 -14.08 12.19
C LYS A 51 -8.12 -13.54 12.57
N MET A 52 -7.84 -12.28 12.24
CA MET A 52 -6.50 -11.71 12.34
C MET A 52 -6.15 -11.22 13.73
N SER A 53 -7.12 -10.87 14.58
CA SER A 53 -6.85 -10.63 16.01
C SER A 53 -6.22 -11.84 16.70
N ARG A 54 -6.63 -13.06 16.31
CA ARG A 54 -6.05 -14.30 16.82
C ARG A 54 -4.62 -14.53 16.30
N VAL A 55 -4.40 -14.31 15.01
CA VAL A 55 -3.09 -14.51 14.36
C VAL A 55 -2.04 -13.50 14.83
N LEU A 56 -2.46 -12.25 15.04
CA LEU A 56 -1.60 -11.12 15.39
C LEU A 56 -1.57 -10.82 16.90
N ALA A 57 -2.30 -11.60 17.70
CA ALA A 57 -2.52 -11.39 19.14
C ALA A 57 -2.96 -9.96 19.51
N VAL A 58 -3.84 -9.36 18.70
CA VAL A 58 -4.43 -8.04 18.97
C VAL A 58 -5.74 -8.25 19.74
N SER A 59 -5.82 -7.74 20.97
CA SER A 59 -7.00 -7.90 21.84
C SER A 59 -7.86 -6.64 21.97
N ASP A 60 -7.29 -5.46 21.72
CA ASP A 60 -7.96 -4.16 21.87
C ASP A 60 -7.89 -3.39 20.54
N VAL A 61 -8.77 -3.76 19.61
CA VAL A 61 -8.86 -3.10 18.31
C VAL A 61 -9.63 -1.79 18.51
N SER A 62 -8.97 -0.66 18.28
CA SER A 62 -9.64 0.65 18.29
C SER A 62 -10.60 0.79 17.09
N PRO A 63 -11.61 1.68 17.15
CA PRO A 63 -12.58 1.84 16.06
C PRO A 63 -11.94 2.04 14.68
N ILE A 64 -12.54 1.46 13.63
CA ILE A 64 -12.08 1.56 12.24
C ILE A 64 -13.24 2.06 11.37
N SER A 65 -12.96 3.09 10.57
CA SER A 65 -13.91 3.65 9.62
C SER A 65 -13.63 3.14 8.20
N ILE A 66 -14.65 2.61 7.54
CA ILE A 66 -14.60 2.11 6.17
C ILE A 66 -15.40 3.06 5.28
N ILE A 67 -14.77 3.61 4.25
CA ILE A 67 -15.40 4.50 3.27
C ILE A 67 -15.62 3.71 1.98
N ALA A 68 -16.87 3.39 1.69
CA ALA A 68 -17.27 2.59 0.55
C ALA A 68 -17.59 3.49 -0.65
N TYR A 69 -16.69 3.51 -1.64
CA TYR A 69 -16.92 4.24 -2.89
C TYR A 69 -17.51 3.31 -3.96
N ASN A 70 -18.56 3.77 -4.66
CA ASN A 70 -19.25 2.96 -5.66
C ASN A 70 -18.40 2.63 -6.89
N ASN A 71 -17.38 3.42 -7.21
CA ASN A 71 -16.49 3.20 -8.34
C ASN A 71 -15.14 3.92 -8.18
N TYR A 72 -14.16 3.53 -9.00
CA TYR A 72 -12.81 4.07 -8.95
C TYR A 72 -12.75 5.58 -9.17
N ARG A 73 -13.57 6.16 -10.06
CA ARG A 73 -13.59 7.61 -10.29
C ARG A 73 -13.95 8.38 -9.02
N HIS A 74 -14.86 7.82 -8.21
CA HIS A 74 -15.24 8.43 -6.94
C HIS A 74 -14.11 8.31 -5.91
N MET A 75 -13.47 7.14 -5.83
CA MET A 75 -12.37 6.89 -4.88
C MET A 75 -11.07 7.61 -5.23
N ALA A 76 -10.74 7.78 -6.51
CA ALA A 76 -9.41 8.20 -6.97
C ALA A 76 -8.95 9.56 -6.40
N VAL A 77 -9.88 10.46 -6.06
CA VAL A 77 -9.54 11.77 -5.48
C VAL A 77 -9.14 11.70 -4.01
N ALA A 78 -9.49 10.60 -3.32
CA ALA A 78 -9.13 10.33 -1.93
C ALA A 78 -7.85 9.50 -1.81
N LEU A 79 -7.31 9.00 -2.93
CA LEU A 79 -6.06 8.25 -2.96
C LEU A 79 -4.85 9.21 -3.01
N PRO A 80 -3.71 8.82 -2.41
CA PRO A 80 -2.47 9.55 -2.58
C PRO A 80 -2.09 9.66 -4.07
N PRO A 81 -1.51 10.79 -4.51
CA PRO A 81 -1.05 10.95 -5.90
C PRO A 81 -0.07 9.84 -6.30
N ARG A 82 -0.22 9.29 -7.52
CA ARG A 82 0.72 8.31 -8.10
C ARG A 82 1.21 8.75 -9.47
N ALA A 83 2.45 8.33 -9.80
CA ALA A 83 3.02 8.48 -11.12
C ALA A 83 2.14 7.76 -12.17
N GLN A 84 1.94 8.40 -13.33
CA GLN A 84 1.05 7.94 -14.42
C GLN A 84 1.31 6.48 -14.82
N ALA A 85 2.58 6.08 -14.98
CA ALA A 85 2.98 4.73 -15.41
C ALA A 85 2.56 3.60 -14.45
N VAL A 86 2.35 3.89 -13.16
CA VAL A 86 1.88 2.91 -12.17
C VAL A 86 0.37 2.68 -12.31
N ARG A 87 -0.38 3.68 -12.77
CA ARG A 87 -1.85 3.63 -12.87
C ARG A 87 -2.38 2.76 -14.02
N GLU A 88 -1.53 2.48 -15.02
CA GLU A 88 -1.93 1.75 -16.22
C GLU A 88 -1.88 0.22 -16.05
N GLY A 89 -1.20 -0.29 -15.01
CA GLY A 89 -1.03 -1.73 -14.76
C GLY A 89 -1.66 -2.28 -13.48
N LEU A 90 -1.92 -1.44 -12.48
CA LEU A 90 -2.48 -1.85 -11.18
C LEU A 90 -3.58 -0.88 -10.76
N VAL A 91 -4.78 -1.41 -10.52
CA VAL A 91 -5.89 -0.62 -9.95
C VAL A 91 -5.88 -0.82 -8.45
N THR A 92 -5.78 0.29 -7.72
CA THR A 92 -6.02 0.27 -6.28
C THR A 92 -7.50 0.08 -6.03
N GLN A 93 -7.87 -1.10 -5.54
CA GLN A 93 -9.25 -1.48 -5.23
C GLN A 93 -9.61 -1.24 -3.76
N GLY A 94 -8.60 -1.13 -2.90
CA GLY A 94 -8.70 -0.73 -1.50
C GLY A 94 -7.49 0.08 -1.06
N GLN A 95 -7.62 0.80 0.07
CA GLN A 95 -6.49 1.49 0.68
C GLN A 95 -6.73 1.66 2.19
N ALA A 96 -5.85 1.10 3.00
CA ALA A 96 -5.77 1.39 4.43
C ALA A 96 -4.89 2.62 4.71
N PHE A 97 -5.42 3.55 5.51
CA PHE A 97 -4.70 4.63 6.17
C PHE A 97 -4.65 4.31 7.67
N THR A 98 -3.69 3.48 8.05
CA THR A 98 -3.65 2.85 9.38
C THR A 98 -3.48 3.87 10.50
N GLU A 99 -2.67 4.93 10.29
CA GLU A 99 -2.44 6.03 11.25
C GLU A 99 -3.73 6.74 11.69
N ILE A 100 -4.73 6.83 10.81
CA ILE A 100 -6.05 7.44 11.08
C ILE A 100 -7.19 6.42 11.10
N ARG A 101 -6.87 5.11 11.00
CA ARG A 101 -7.81 3.99 11.03
C ARG A 101 -8.96 4.12 10.01
N VAL A 102 -8.63 4.62 8.82
CA VAL A 102 -9.58 4.75 7.71
C VAL A 102 -9.22 3.76 6.62
N VAL A 103 -10.19 3.00 6.14
CA VAL A 103 -10.07 2.07 5.02
C VAL A 103 -10.96 2.52 3.88
N LEU A 104 -10.42 2.66 2.67
CA LEU A 104 -11.21 2.90 1.46
C LEU A 104 -11.43 1.58 0.73
N VAL A 105 -12.64 1.37 0.19
CA VAL A 105 -12.95 0.18 -0.62
C VAL A 105 -13.81 0.52 -1.83
N LEU A 106 -13.59 -0.20 -2.95
CA LEU A 106 -14.51 -0.21 -4.08
C LEU A 106 -15.70 -1.12 -3.81
N ALA A 107 -16.84 -0.52 -3.49
CA ALA A 107 -18.02 -1.24 -3.02
C ALA A 107 -18.59 -2.23 -4.05
N PHE A 108 -18.51 -1.93 -5.35
CA PHE A 108 -19.08 -2.78 -6.40
C PHE A 108 -18.08 -3.73 -7.05
N ASP A 109 -16.86 -3.83 -6.53
CA ASP A 109 -15.93 -4.84 -6.97
C ASP A 109 -16.47 -6.24 -6.63
N PRO A 110 -16.43 -7.22 -7.56
CA PRO A 110 -16.84 -8.59 -7.27
C PRO A 110 -16.07 -9.21 -6.09
N GLU A 111 -14.84 -8.78 -5.84
CA GLU A 111 -13.94 -9.28 -4.79
C GLU A 111 -14.01 -8.41 -3.52
N VAL A 112 -15.02 -7.55 -3.36
CA VAL A 112 -15.13 -6.58 -2.24
C VAL A 112 -14.95 -7.19 -0.86
N SER A 113 -15.39 -8.43 -0.62
CA SER A 113 -15.17 -9.12 0.65
C SER A 113 -13.69 -9.42 0.90
N GLY A 114 -12.97 -9.85 -0.15
CA GLY A 114 -11.55 -10.09 -0.09
C GLY A 114 -10.75 -8.79 0.06
N ILE A 115 -11.10 -7.77 -0.72
CA ILE A 115 -10.51 -6.42 -0.60
C ILE A 115 -10.71 -5.86 0.81
N THR A 116 -11.94 -5.89 1.33
CA THR A 116 -12.23 -5.35 2.65
C THR A 116 -11.44 -6.06 3.74
N SER A 117 -11.40 -7.40 3.70
CA SER A 117 -10.66 -8.17 4.70
C SER A 117 -9.14 -7.98 4.60
N HIS A 118 -8.60 -7.84 3.39
CA HIS A 118 -7.20 -7.47 3.15
C HIS A 118 -6.87 -6.11 3.78
N GLU A 119 -7.63 -5.06 3.46
CA GLU A 119 -7.36 -3.71 3.98
C GLU A 119 -7.55 -3.58 5.49
N ILE A 120 -8.55 -4.26 6.06
CA ILE A 120 -8.73 -4.30 7.52
C ILE A 120 -7.54 -4.97 8.19
N THR A 121 -6.95 -5.98 7.55
CA THR A 121 -5.76 -6.66 8.09
C THR A 121 -4.58 -5.71 8.21
N HIS A 122 -4.39 -4.76 7.29
CA HIS A 122 -3.33 -3.74 7.44
C HIS A 122 -3.47 -2.90 8.71
N VAL A 123 -4.70 -2.53 9.11
CA VAL A 123 -4.93 -1.80 10.36
C VAL A 123 -4.52 -2.65 11.57
N LEU A 124 -4.85 -3.95 11.56
CA LEU A 124 -4.49 -4.87 12.64
C LEU A 124 -2.98 -5.18 12.68
N ILE A 125 -2.33 -5.19 11.52
CA ILE A 125 -0.86 -5.30 11.43
C ILE A 125 -0.20 -4.10 12.09
N ASP A 126 -0.71 -2.89 11.88
CA ASP A 126 -0.19 -1.68 12.53
C ASP A 126 -0.38 -1.75 14.07
N ASP A 127 -1.59 -2.14 14.51
CA ASP A 127 -1.89 -2.35 15.94
C ASP A 127 -0.92 -3.36 16.60
N SER A 128 -0.62 -4.45 15.89
CA SER A 128 0.27 -5.52 16.37
C SER A 128 1.76 -5.13 16.33
N ALA A 129 2.20 -4.52 15.24
CA ALA A 129 3.61 -4.15 15.05
C ALA A 129 4.02 -2.98 15.94
N GLY A 130 3.10 -2.05 16.25
CA GLY A 130 3.36 -0.85 17.04
C GLY A 130 4.60 -0.11 16.55
N ARG A 131 5.57 0.14 17.43
CA ARG A 131 6.83 0.81 17.06
C ARG A 131 7.67 0.06 16.00
N GLY A 132 7.41 -1.23 15.80
CA GLY A 132 8.04 -2.06 14.76
C GLY A 132 7.47 -1.84 13.36
N TYR A 133 6.34 -1.14 13.20
CA TYR A 133 5.69 -0.96 11.90
C TYR A 133 6.62 -0.32 10.85
N GLY A 134 7.47 0.62 11.27
CA GLY A 134 8.44 1.32 10.40
C GLY A 134 9.51 0.41 9.78
N VAL A 135 9.78 -0.76 10.38
CA VAL A 135 10.75 -1.74 9.86
C VAL A 135 10.07 -2.97 9.26
N LEU A 136 8.74 -3.01 9.23
CA LEU A 136 7.97 -4.12 8.68
C LEU A 136 8.20 -4.22 7.16
N PRO A 137 8.71 -5.35 6.64
CA PRO A 137 9.00 -5.50 5.22
C PRO A 137 7.70 -5.69 4.43
N ILE A 138 7.68 -5.26 3.16
CA ILE A 138 6.46 -5.36 2.35
C ILE A 138 5.97 -6.81 2.22
N TRP A 139 6.88 -7.79 2.15
CA TRP A 139 6.48 -9.20 2.05
C TRP A 139 5.70 -9.69 3.26
N LEU A 140 6.02 -9.20 4.47
CA LEU A 140 5.32 -9.62 5.67
C LEU A 140 3.98 -8.88 5.77
N ASN A 141 3.96 -7.60 5.46
CA ASN A 141 2.74 -6.78 5.51
C ASN A 141 1.69 -7.29 4.50
N GLU A 142 2.04 -7.34 3.22
CA GLU A 142 1.13 -7.82 2.17
C GLU A 142 0.84 -9.32 2.31
N GLY A 143 1.84 -10.11 2.76
CA GLY A 143 1.64 -11.54 3.01
C GLY A 143 0.63 -11.83 4.12
N LEU A 144 0.64 -11.05 5.20
CA LEU A 144 -0.35 -11.13 6.28
C LEU A 144 -1.71 -10.63 5.82
N ALA A 145 -1.78 -9.55 5.03
CA ALA A 145 -3.03 -9.05 4.48
C ALA A 145 -3.69 -10.06 3.52
N GLU A 146 -2.89 -10.70 2.66
CA GLU A 146 -3.35 -11.79 1.78
C GLU A 146 -3.68 -13.09 2.55
N PHE A 147 -2.98 -13.38 3.65
CA PHE A 147 -3.38 -14.45 4.56
C PHE A 147 -4.71 -14.12 5.24
N GLY A 148 -4.93 -12.85 5.61
CA GLY A 148 -6.12 -12.33 6.25
C GLY A 148 -7.35 -12.31 5.34
N ASN A 149 -7.15 -12.15 4.02
CA ASN A 149 -8.19 -12.18 3.00
C ASN A 149 -9.12 -13.41 3.19
N ILE A 150 -10.41 -13.15 3.42
CA ILE A 150 -11.43 -14.19 3.71
C ILE A 150 -12.02 -14.80 2.44
N SER A 151 -11.81 -14.15 1.29
CA SER A 151 -12.30 -14.58 -0.02
C SER A 151 -11.18 -14.47 -1.06
N PRO A 152 -10.05 -15.19 -0.87
CA PRO A 152 -8.90 -15.09 -1.76
C PRO A 152 -9.23 -15.68 -3.14
N SER A 153 -8.71 -15.05 -4.20
CA SER A 153 -8.70 -15.63 -5.54
C SER A 153 -7.44 -16.47 -5.77
N GLU A 154 -7.47 -17.36 -6.76
CA GLU A 154 -6.29 -18.16 -7.15
C GLU A 154 -5.23 -17.33 -7.92
N SER A 155 -5.47 -16.03 -8.15
CA SER A 155 -4.63 -15.20 -9.02
C SER A 155 -3.18 -15.12 -8.54
N TYR A 156 -2.96 -14.88 -7.25
CA TYR A 156 -1.62 -14.77 -6.67
C TYR A 156 -0.91 -16.12 -6.54
N ASP A 157 -1.65 -17.21 -6.30
CA ASP A 157 -1.08 -18.56 -6.28
C ASP A 157 -0.59 -18.95 -7.68
N ASN A 158 -1.40 -18.66 -8.71
CA ASN A 158 -1.01 -18.84 -10.11
C ASN A 158 0.16 -17.93 -10.51
N ALA A 159 0.20 -16.69 -10.01
CA ALA A 159 1.31 -15.78 -10.26
C ALA A 159 2.61 -16.29 -9.63
N LEU A 160 2.57 -16.83 -8.42
CA LEU A 160 3.75 -17.47 -7.80
C LEU A 160 4.22 -18.66 -8.63
N LEU A 161 3.31 -19.54 -9.07
CA LEU A 161 3.67 -20.67 -9.96
C LEU A 161 4.31 -20.20 -11.26
N TYR A 162 3.77 -19.14 -11.87
CA TYR A 162 4.36 -18.50 -13.04
C TYR A 162 5.75 -17.93 -12.74
N GLY A 163 5.93 -17.25 -11.60
CA GLY A 163 7.22 -16.74 -11.14
C GLY A 163 8.25 -17.86 -10.91
N ILE A 164 7.82 -19.01 -10.38
CA ILE A 164 8.65 -20.20 -10.22
C ILE A 164 9.10 -20.72 -11.59
N TYR A 165 8.15 -20.92 -12.51
CA TYR A 165 8.43 -21.45 -13.85
C TYR A 165 9.38 -20.55 -14.65
N THR A 166 9.22 -19.23 -14.50
CA THR A 166 10.03 -18.21 -15.19
C THR A 166 11.28 -17.78 -14.44
N ARG A 167 11.57 -18.37 -13.26
CA ARG A 167 12.71 -18.02 -12.40
C ARG A 167 12.73 -16.54 -11.95
N ARG A 168 11.55 -15.97 -11.72
CA ARG A 168 11.34 -14.58 -11.26
C ARG A 168 11.05 -14.46 -9.76
N VAL A 169 11.01 -15.57 -9.02
CA VAL A 169 10.91 -15.55 -7.54
C VAL A 169 12.16 -14.89 -6.97
N LYS A 170 11.97 -13.77 -6.26
CA LYS A 170 13.09 -13.02 -5.69
C LYS A 170 13.53 -13.61 -4.35
N PRO A 171 14.79 -13.39 -3.93
CA PRO A 171 15.16 -13.65 -2.54
C PRO A 171 14.33 -12.80 -1.58
N LEU A 172 13.96 -13.34 -0.42
CA LEU A 172 13.07 -12.65 0.52
C LEU A 172 13.59 -11.26 0.97
N TRP A 173 14.90 -11.12 1.19
CA TRP A 173 15.51 -9.85 1.56
C TRP A 173 15.50 -8.80 0.43
N HIS A 174 15.15 -9.16 -0.81
CA HIS A 174 14.87 -8.21 -1.90
C HIS A 174 13.40 -7.76 -1.95
N LEU A 175 12.53 -8.33 -1.10
CA LEU A 175 11.12 -7.96 -0.96
C LEU A 175 10.89 -7.05 0.26
N GLN A 176 11.83 -6.14 0.51
CA GLN A 176 11.62 -4.98 1.40
C GLN A 176 10.72 -3.93 0.73
N SER A 177 10.76 -3.89 -0.60
CA SER A 177 9.82 -3.20 -1.48
C SER A 177 9.55 -4.05 -2.72
N PHE A 178 8.39 -3.86 -3.37
CA PHE A 178 8.16 -4.44 -4.68
C PHE A 178 8.78 -3.55 -5.75
N SER A 179 9.53 -4.18 -6.66
CA SER A 179 10.28 -3.54 -7.74
C SER A 179 10.14 -4.36 -9.03
N GLY A 180 10.31 -3.71 -10.18
CA GLY A 180 10.15 -4.34 -11.49
C GLY A 180 8.84 -3.97 -12.17
N GLY A 181 8.43 -4.80 -13.14
CA GLY A 181 7.17 -4.60 -13.87
C GLY A 181 5.96 -5.12 -13.07
N THR A 182 4.77 -4.91 -13.62
CA THR A 182 3.50 -5.36 -13.02
C THR A 182 3.53 -6.83 -12.61
N ASP A 183 4.03 -7.72 -13.47
CA ASP A 183 4.15 -9.15 -13.16
C ASP A 183 5.04 -9.42 -11.93
N ASP A 184 6.15 -8.69 -11.77
CA ASP A 184 7.06 -8.88 -10.63
C ASP A 184 6.37 -8.49 -9.32
N VAL A 185 5.50 -7.47 -9.35
CA VAL A 185 4.69 -7.06 -8.21
C VAL A 185 3.70 -8.16 -7.85
N VAL A 186 2.94 -8.67 -8.82
CA VAL A 186 1.93 -9.73 -8.61
C VAL A 186 2.58 -11.04 -8.13
N ILE A 187 3.74 -11.40 -8.69
CA ILE A 187 4.56 -12.52 -8.18
C ILE A 187 4.98 -12.25 -6.73
N GLY A 188 5.38 -11.02 -6.41
CA GLY A 188 5.75 -10.58 -5.06
C GLY A 188 4.61 -10.81 -4.05
N TYR A 189 3.37 -10.45 -4.41
CA TYR A 189 2.18 -10.74 -3.59
C TYR A 189 1.99 -12.24 -3.35
N GLY A 190 2.03 -13.05 -4.41
CA GLY A 190 1.93 -14.52 -4.29
C GLY A 190 3.02 -15.14 -3.44
N GLN A 191 4.27 -14.70 -3.63
CA GLN A 191 5.41 -15.12 -2.81
C GLN A 191 5.20 -14.74 -1.34
N SER A 192 4.77 -13.51 -1.07
CA SER A 192 4.53 -12.98 0.28
C SER A 192 3.48 -13.80 1.04
N ARG A 193 2.33 -14.05 0.39
CA ARG A 193 1.26 -14.90 0.94
C ARG A 193 1.76 -16.33 1.22
N SER A 194 2.57 -16.90 0.31
CA SER A 194 3.13 -18.25 0.47
C SER A 194 4.10 -18.34 1.65
N VAL A 195 4.99 -17.36 1.83
CA VAL A 195 5.94 -17.31 2.95
C VAL A 195 5.22 -17.19 4.30
N VAL A 196 4.23 -16.28 4.39
CA VAL A 196 3.42 -16.13 5.62
C VAL A 196 2.63 -17.40 5.92
N SER A 197 2.06 -18.03 4.89
CA SER A 197 1.35 -19.30 5.03
C SER A 197 2.28 -20.41 5.52
N TYR A 198 3.52 -20.48 5.03
CA TYR A 198 4.53 -21.40 5.55
C TYR A 198 4.79 -21.19 7.04
N LEU A 199 5.07 -19.94 7.45
CA LEU A 199 5.33 -19.63 8.86
C LEU A 199 4.16 -20.05 9.76
N ILE A 200 2.92 -19.72 9.38
CA ILE A 200 1.73 -20.04 10.18
C ILE A 200 1.43 -21.54 10.16
N ASN A 201 1.53 -22.21 9.01
CA ASN A 201 1.18 -23.63 8.91
C ASN A 201 2.21 -24.54 9.60
N VAL A 202 3.49 -24.16 9.59
CA VAL A 202 4.56 -24.98 10.16
C VAL A 202 4.80 -24.67 11.64
N TYR A 203 4.73 -23.40 12.04
CA TYR A 203 5.08 -22.96 13.39
C TYR A 203 3.87 -22.49 14.23
N GLY A 204 2.72 -22.30 13.61
CA GLY A 204 1.46 -21.92 14.27
C GLY A 204 1.26 -20.41 14.43
N GLU A 205 0.00 -20.01 14.63
CA GLU A 205 -0.40 -18.61 14.82
C GLU A 205 0.31 -17.94 16.00
N HIS A 206 0.54 -18.65 17.11
CA HIS A 206 1.28 -18.14 18.27
C HIS A 206 2.69 -17.64 17.89
N LYS A 207 3.39 -18.34 16.99
CA LYS A 207 4.73 -17.93 16.56
C LYS A 207 4.67 -16.70 15.67
N MET A 208 3.61 -16.54 14.88
CA MET A 208 3.38 -15.30 14.13
C MET A 208 3.14 -14.11 15.06
N ALA A 209 2.31 -14.29 16.09
CA ALA A 209 2.11 -13.26 17.12
C ALA A 209 3.43 -12.88 17.83
N GLN A 210 4.24 -13.89 18.18
CA GLN A 210 5.56 -13.66 18.78
C GLN A 210 6.48 -12.86 17.83
N LEU A 211 6.47 -13.14 16.52
CA LEU A 211 7.24 -12.37 15.54
C LEU A 211 6.86 -10.89 15.54
N MET A 212 5.56 -10.59 15.59
CA MET A 212 5.09 -9.19 15.62
C MET A 212 5.54 -8.46 16.89
N GLU A 213 5.49 -9.15 18.04
CA GLU A 213 6.01 -8.63 19.30
C GLU A 213 7.52 -8.37 19.24
N ASP A 214 8.29 -9.33 18.72
CA ASP A 214 9.75 -9.26 18.63
C ASP A 214 10.21 -8.22 17.58
N LEU A 215 9.44 -7.98 16.52
CA LEU A 215 9.64 -6.83 15.61
C LEU A 215 9.53 -5.51 16.36
N GLY A 216 8.51 -5.39 17.21
CA GLY A 216 8.36 -4.27 18.12
C GLY A 216 9.55 -4.13 19.07
N LYS A 217 10.14 -5.20 19.58
CA LYS A 217 11.30 -5.16 20.50
C LYS A 217 12.62 -4.80 19.82
N THR A 218 12.92 -5.48 18.72
CA THR A 218 14.24 -5.46 18.08
C THR A 218 14.40 -4.33 17.07
N LEU A 219 13.29 -3.85 16.49
CA LEU A 219 13.30 -2.91 15.37
C LEU A 219 14.19 -3.40 14.21
N SER A 220 14.28 -4.71 14.01
CA SER A 220 15.04 -5.35 12.94
C SER A 220 14.39 -6.68 12.55
N VAL A 221 14.07 -6.84 11.27
CA VAL A 221 13.40 -8.04 10.74
C VAL A 221 14.23 -9.30 11.00
N ASP A 222 15.53 -9.26 10.70
CA ASP A 222 16.41 -10.41 10.89
C ASP A 222 16.59 -10.76 12.38
N ALA A 223 16.67 -9.75 13.25
CA ALA A 223 16.77 -9.98 14.68
C ALA A 223 15.48 -10.58 15.25
N ALA A 224 14.31 -10.06 14.86
CA ALA A 224 13.01 -10.59 15.26
C ALA A 224 12.81 -12.04 14.77
N LEU A 225 13.12 -12.33 13.50
CA LEU A 225 13.05 -13.69 12.98
C LEU A 225 14.01 -14.64 13.73
N THR A 226 15.21 -14.17 14.06
CA THR A 226 16.18 -14.96 14.81
C THR A 226 15.69 -15.26 16.23
N GLU A 227 15.10 -14.27 16.91
CA GLU A 227 14.53 -14.44 18.26
C GLU A 227 13.32 -15.39 18.26
N THR A 228 12.42 -15.25 17.28
CA THR A 228 11.18 -16.04 17.22
C THR A 228 11.39 -17.45 16.66
N TYR A 229 12.16 -17.61 15.58
CA TYR A 229 12.27 -18.85 14.80
C TYR A 229 13.68 -19.44 14.76
N GLY A 230 14.72 -18.69 15.15
CA GLY A 230 16.10 -19.15 15.12
C GLY A 230 16.82 -18.97 13.77
N PHE A 231 16.21 -18.26 12.82
CA PHE A 231 16.81 -17.94 11.53
C PHE A 231 16.54 -16.48 11.12
N ASP A 232 17.38 -15.92 10.25
CA ASP A 232 17.16 -14.62 9.62
C ASP A 232 16.35 -14.75 8.31
N GLN A 233 16.22 -13.68 7.52
CA GLN A 233 15.53 -13.75 6.23
C GLN A 233 16.18 -14.73 5.23
N ARG A 234 17.50 -14.99 5.31
CA ARG A 234 18.20 -15.93 4.42
C ARG A 234 17.85 -17.38 4.79
N GLY A 235 17.81 -17.67 6.09
CA GLY A 235 17.33 -18.96 6.59
C GLY A 235 15.85 -19.17 6.27
N LEU A 236 15.00 -18.16 6.48
CA LEU A 236 13.58 -18.23 6.11
C LEU A 236 13.37 -18.50 4.61
N ASP A 237 14.08 -17.79 3.73
CA ASP A 237 13.98 -18.00 2.28
C ASP A 237 14.39 -19.43 1.90
N SER A 238 15.42 -19.98 2.56
CA SER A 238 15.89 -21.35 2.32
C SER A 238 14.87 -22.40 2.77
N GLU A 239 14.36 -22.28 3.99
CA GLU A 239 13.37 -23.19 4.57
C GLU A 239 12.02 -23.13 3.82
N TRP A 240 11.55 -21.93 3.46
CA TRP A 240 10.33 -21.76 2.66
C TRP A 240 10.49 -22.37 1.27
N ARG A 241 11.64 -22.16 0.61
CA ARG A 241 11.91 -22.75 -0.71
C ARG A 241 11.85 -24.26 -0.65
N ASP A 242 12.48 -24.88 0.34
CA ASP A 242 12.43 -26.33 0.50
C ASP A 242 11.00 -26.82 0.72
N TRP A 243 10.20 -26.10 1.53
CA TRP A 243 8.79 -26.41 1.77
C TRP A 243 7.92 -26.41 0.51
N ILE A 244 8.17 -25.50 -0.44
CA ILE A 244 7.49 -25.49 -1.75
C ILE A 244 8.19 -26.32 -2.84
N GLY A 245 9.22 -27.10 -2.49
CA GLY A 245 9.94 -27.98 -3.42
C GLY A 245 10.94 -27.28 -4.34
N LEU A 246 11.35 -26.06 -4.00
CA LEU A 246 12.44 -25.35 -4.67
C LEU A 246 13.78 -25.64 -3.99
N ARG A 247 14.86 -25.56 -4.77
CA ARG A 247 16.21 -25.59 -4.20
C ARG A 247 16.52 -24.25 -3.50
N PRO A 248 17.24 -24.28 -2.36
CA PRO A 248 17.78 -23.07 -1.74
C PRO A 248 18.64 -22.26 -2.72
N ILE A 249 18.68 -20.94 -2.52
CA ILE A 249 19.53 -20.06 -3.32
C ILE A 249 20.99 -20.29 -2.93
N ASN A 250 21.85 -20.48 -3.94
CA ASN A 250 23.29 -20.37 -3.74
C ASN A 250 23.68 -18.89 -3.61
N ILE A 251 23.88 -18.44 -2.37
CA ILE A 251 24.11 -17.02 -2.08
C ILE A 251 25.40 -16.51 -2.73
N GLU A 252 26.48 -17.30 -2.73
CA GLU A 252 27.74 -16.88 -3.34
C GLU A 252 27.59 -16.68 -4.86
N GLU A 253 26.82 -17.54 -5.51
CA GLU A 253 26.53 -17.43 -6.94
C GLU A 253 25.65 -16.23 -7.25
N LEU A 254 24.63 -15.97 -6.41
CA LEU A 254 23.79 -14.79 -6.52
C LEU A 254 24.63 -13.51 -6.37
N GLU A 255 25.44 -13.40 -5.33
CA GLU A 255 26.30 -12.24 -5.08
C GLU A 255 27.30 -12.02 -6.23
N LYS A 256 27.91 -13.09 -6.75
CA LYS A 256 28.78 -13.01 -7.95
C LYS A 256 28.01 -12.53 -9.18
N SER A 257 26.78 -12.99 -9.39
CA SER A 257 25.96 -12.59 -10.53
C SER A 257 25.62 -11.09 -10.49
N LEU A 258 25.28 -10.56 -9.31
CA LEU A 258 24.93 -9.16 -9.10
C LEU A 258 26.14 -8.22 -9.29
N ILE A 259 27.33 -8.67 -8.93
CA ILE A 259 28.58 -7.92 -9.14
C ILE A 259 29.00 -7.95 -10.63
N SER A 260 28.63 -9.01 -11.35
CA SER A 260 29.03 -9.21 -12.76
C SER A 260 28.17 -8.48 -13.80
N THR A 261 27.10 -7.80 -13.39
CA THR A 261 26.30 -6.91 -14.24
C THR A 261 26.68 -5.45 -14.02
N PRO A 262 27.49 -4.82 -14.90
CA PRO A 262 27.68 -3.38 -14.87
C PRO A 262 26.40 -2.70 -15.39
N ASP A 263 26.05 -1.61 -14.71
CA ASP A 263 25.11 -0.58 -15.10
C ASP A 263 25.16 -0.30 -16.62
N ALA A 264 24.17 -0.78 -17.36
CA ALA A 264 23.91 -0.33 -18.73
C ALA A 264 23.19 1.03 -18.68
N GLY A 265 23.80 1.99 -17.99
CA GLY A 265 23.49 3.40 -18.05
C GLY A 265 23.88 3.91 -19.43
N MET A 266 22.87 4.33 -20.19
CA MET A 266 23.00 4.88 -21.52
C MET A 266 23.95 6.09 -21.54
N VAL A 267 25.14 5.93 -22.13
CA VAL A 267 25.85 7.06 -22.74
C VAL A 267 25.33 7.17 -24.17
N ALA A 268 24.26 7.93 -24.36
CA ALA A 268 23.89 8.41 -25.68
C ALA A 268 24.84 9.56 -26.02
N GLU A 269 25.84 9.28 -26.86
CA GLU A 269 26.60 10.32 -27.56
C GLU A 269 25.64 11.20 -28.35
N GLN A 270 25.52 12.45 -27.92
CA GLN A 270 24.87 13.52 -28.65
C GLN A 270 25.72 13.83 -29.89
N LYS A 271 25.32 13.32 -31.05
CA LYS A 271 25.76 13.86 -32.35
C LYS A 271 24.73 14.88 -32.82
N ASP A 272 25.15 16.13 -32.78
CA ASP A 272 24.51 17.22 -33.52
C ASP A 272 24.49 16.89 -35.02
N SER A 273 23.31 16.90 -35.61
CA SER A 273 23.13 17.25 -37.01
C SER A 273 21.79 17.95 -37.16
N ILE A 274 21.89 19.27 -37.35
CA ILE A 274 20.86 20.16 -37.89
C ILE A 274 20.55 19.68 -39.31
N ASP A 275 19.28 19.38 -39.60
CA ASP A 275 18.71 19.68 -40.92
C ASP A 275 17.21 19.98 -40.81
N ASP A 276 16.83 20.96 -41.60
CA ASP A 276 15.63 21.77 -41.56
C ASP A 276 14.71 21.29 -42.70
N SER A 277 13.47 20.93 -42.41
CA SER A 277 12.41 20.99 -43.42
C SER A 277 11.02 20.82 -42.82
N GLN A 278 10.23 21.87 -43.01
CA GLN A 278 8.78 21.91 -42.93
C GLN A 278 8.17 20.92 -43.93
N ASP A 279 7.10 20.22 -43.54
CA ASP A 279 5.85 20.29 -44.29
C ASP A 279 4.64 19.86 -43.45
N SER A 280 3.51 20.48 -43.77
CA SER A 280 2.19 20.29 -43.17
C SER A 280 1.48 19.11 -43.83
N ALA A 281 0.77 18.28 -43.06
CA ALA A 281 -0.41 17.59 -43.59
C ALA A 281 -1.37 17.17 -42.47
N VAL A 282 -2.58 17.70 -42.60
CA VAL A 282 -3.82 17.28 -41.99
C VAL A 282 -4.21 15.90 -42.52
N THR A 283 -4.57 14.95 -41.65
CA THR A 283 -5.59 13.93 -41.97
C THR A 283 -6.41 13.56 -40.75
N ASP A 284 -7.69 13.85 -40.90
CA ASP A 284 -8.87 13.37 -40.18
C ASP A 284 -9.05 11.85 -40.42
N TYR A 285 -9.25 11.06 -39.36
CA TYR A 285 -9.88 9.72 -39.43
C TYR A 285 -10.60 9.40 -38.11
N THR A 286 -11.89 9.73 -38.09
CA THR A 286 -13.03 8.87 -37.72
C THR A 286 -12.82 7.66 -36.77
N GLU A 287 -13.54 7.70 -35.65
CA GLU A 287 -13.82 6.58 -34.76
C GLU A 287 -14.52 5.40 -35.47
N THR A 288 -14.11 4.18 -35.14
CA THR A 288 -15.02 3.04 -34.99
C THR A 288 -14.57 2.18 -33.81
N PRO A 289 -15.50 1.61 -33.02
CA PRO A 289 -15.17 0.99 -31.74
C PRO A 289 -14.66 -0.43 -31.96
N GLN A 290 -13.42 -0.70 -31.54
CA GLN A 290 -12.94 -2.07 -31.39
C GLN A 290 -13.17 -2.54 -29.96
N ASP A 291 -13.98 -3.59 -29.89
CA ASP A 291 -14.26 -4.49 -28.78
C ASP A 291 -12.94 -4.96 -28.14
N GLY A 292 -12.54 -4.29 -27.07
CA GLY A 292 -11.34 -4.60 -26.30
C GLY A 292 -11.69 -5.54 -25.17
N LYS A 293 -11.22 -6.79 -25.23
CA LYS A 293 -11.20 -7.71 -24.10
C LYS A 293 -10.60 -7.00 -22.89
N GLU A 294 -11.38 -6.81 -21.84
CA GLU A 294 -10.91 -6.40 -20.53
C GLU A 294 -9.86 -7.42 -20.05
N GLY A 295 -8.58 -7.04 -20.13
CA GLY A 295 -7.54 -7.72 -19.37
C GLY A 295 -7.81 -7.44 -17.89
N LYS A 296 -8.03 -8.49 -17.09
CA LYS A 296 -8.14 -8.37 -15.63
C LYS A 296 -6.88 -7.68 -15.09
N MET A 297 -7.02 -6.43 -14.68
CA MET A 297 -5.96 -5.68 -13.97
C MET A 297 -5.78 -6.29 -12.58
N SER A 298 -4.54 -6.35 -12.11
CA SER A 298 -4.26 -6.95 -10.80
C SER A 298 -4.45 -5.92 -9.67
N PRO A 299 -4.96 -6.33 -8.49
CA PRO A 299 -5.04 -5.47 -7.32
C PRO A 299 -3.64 -5.04 -6.87
N GLY A 300 -3.50 -3.81 -6.37
CA GLY A 300 -2.28 -3.33 -5.73
C GLY A 300 -2.52 -2.22 -4.70
N CYS A 301 -1.85 -2.32 -3.55
CA CYS A 301 -1.94 -1.39 -2.43
C CYS A 301 -0.88 -0.28 -2.49
N ASN A 302 -1.14 0.88 -1.87
CA ASN A 302 -0.11 1.90 -1.64
C ASN A 302 0.37 1.79 -0.20
N ARG A 303 1.68 1.93 0.02
CA ARG A 303 2.21 2.31 1.33
C ARG A 303 2.50 3.81 1.33
N SER A 304 1.87 4.55 2.23
CA SER A 304 2.33 5.90 2.58
C SER A 304 3.55 5.77 3.50
N VAL A 305 4.71 6.24 3.04
CA VAL A 305 5.89 6.41 3.91
C VAL A 305 5.76 7.79 4.54
N SER A 306 5.42 7.88 5.83
CA SER A 306 5.53 9.13 6.58
C SER A 306 7.02 9.41 6.83
N SER A 307 7.60 10.33 6.06
CA SER A 307 8.99 10.77 6.25
C SER A 307 9.10 11.58 7.53
N THR A 308 9.55 10.97 8.63
CA THR A 308 10.01 11.70 9.82
C THR A 308 11.52 11.54 9.97
N GLY A 309 12.26 12.50 9.42
CA GLY A 309 13.68 12.72 9.64
C GLY A 309 13.96 14.24 9.67
N PRO A 310 14.89 14.73 10.51
CA PRO A 310 14.86 16.11 10.97
C PRO A 310 15.49 17.12 9.99
N THR A 311 14.87 18.30 9.95
CA THR A 311 15.39 19.59 9.48
C THR A 311 15.80 19.70 8.00
N ALA A 312 14.85 20.14 7.17
CA ALA A 312 15.13 21.11 6.12
C ALA A 312 13.92 22.07 6.06
N VAL A 313 14.17 23.35 6.35
CA VAL A 313 13.17 24.41 6.25
C VAL A 313 12.99 24.70 4.77
N ASP A 314 11.89 24.26 4.17
CA ASP A 314 11.60 24.55 2.77
C ASP A 314 10.96 25.93 2.65
N VAL A 315 11.79 26.90 2.29
CA VAL A 315 11.42 28.30 2.04
C VAL A 315 10.82 28.39 0.63
N SER A 316 9.60 27.88 0.47
CA SER A 316 8.95 27.81 -0.83
C SER A 316 7.44 28.06 -0.75
N PHE A 317 7.01 29.12 -0.05
CA PHE A 317 5.67 29.70 -0.23
C PHE A 317 5.70 31.21 0.11
N LEU A 318 6.20 32.02 -0.82
CA LEU A 318 5.92 33.45 -0.83
C LEU A 318 5.80 33.97 -2.26
N ALA A 319 4.65 33.72 -2.87
CA ALA A 319 4.22 34.48 -4.03
C ALA A 319 2.70 34.54 -4.06
N LEU A 320 2.12 35.66 -3.62
CA LEU A 320 0.98 36.26 -4.30
C LEU A 320 0.61 37.65 -3.74
N ILE A 321 0.42 38.54 -4.71
CA ILE A 321 -0.34 39.81 -4.68
C ILE A 321 0.47 41.07 -4.35
N THR A 322 1.11 41.60 -5.39
CA THR A 322 1.32 43.03 -5.59
C THR A 322 0.06 43.72 -6.14
N SER A 323 -0.04 45.01 -5.83
CA SER A 323 -0.89 46.07 -6.42
C SER A 323 -2.24 46.29 -5.72
N THR A 324 -2.68 47.51 -5.35
CA THR A 324 -2.12 48.86 -5.40
C THR A 324 -3.08 49.84 -4.68
N ILE A 325 -2.56 50.99 -4.20
CA ILE A 325 -3.23 52.32 -4.03
C ILE A 325 -4.14 52.46 -2.76
N ALA A 326 -4.09 53.50 -1.90
CA ALA A 326 -3.45 54.82 -1.92
C ALA A 326 -3.30 55.41 -0.49
N MET A 327 -2.24 56.22 -0.35
CA MET A 327 -2.16 57.56 0.26
C MET A 327 -2.65 57.90 1.69
N LEU A 328 -1.71 58.62 2.33
CA LEU A 328 -1.84 59.75 3.28
C LEU A 328 -2.00 59.48 4.77
N GLY A 329 -1.02 59.96 5.55
CA GLY A 329 -1.26 60.33 6.95
C GLY A 329 -0.03 60.37 7.85
N LEU A 330 0.98 61.20 7.56
CA LEU A 330 1.94 61.62 8.59
C LEU A 330 1.18 62.30 9.74
N ARG A 331 1.34 61.84 10.99
CA ARG A 331 1.37 62.75 12.15
C ARG A 331 2.07 62.16 13.38
N ARG A 332 3.15 62.86 13.75
CA ARG A 332 3.82 62.86 15.06
C ARG A 332 2.83 63.13 16.21
N PHE A 333 3.07 62.55 17.39
CA PHE A 333 3.04 63.19 18.72
C PHE A 333 3.69 62.19 19.73
N LYS A 334 4.91 62.42 20.22
CA LYS A 334 5.29 63.09 21.48
C LYS A 334 4.48 62.70 22.73
N SER A 335 5.18 61.99 23.63
CA SER A 335 5.17 62.02 25.11
C SER A 335 4.18 62.95 25.83
N LEU A 336 3.43 62.38 26.79
CA LEU A 336 3.39 62.80 28.21
C LEU A 336 2.34 61.97 28.99
N ARG A 337 2.80 61.06 29.86
CA ARG A 337 2.66 61.15 31.33
C ARG A 337 3.41 60.01 32.00
#